data_AF-A0A8T4ACB7-F1
#
_entry.id   AF-A0A8T4ACB7-F1
#
_cell.length_a   1.000
_cell.length_b   1.000
_cell.length_c   1.000
_cell.angle_alpha   90.00
_cell.angle_beta   90.00
_cell.angle_gamma   90.00
#
_symmetry.space_group_name_H-M   'P 1'
#
loop_
_entity.id
_entity.type
_entity.pdbx_description
1 polymer ?
#
loop_
_entity_poly.entity_id
_entity_poly.type
_entity_poly.pdbx_seq_one_letter_code
_entity_poly.pdbx_strand_id
1 'polypeptide(L)'
;ATIIECPPLKVAGIRFYKKGYYGKQVATEILGKLDKELSRKIILPKKPNEEKLQSLKAEDYTDVRLLVYTQPKLTGIGKKKPELFELGLGGSVSDKLAYAKEQLGKELSIKDAFAEGTQVDVQAVSKGKGFQGPVKRLGVKIRQHKSEKTKRGPGSLGGWSKQGHVMYRVAFAGQMGYHQRIDYNKLILKVCDKPEEINKKGGFVHYGFVKNPCILVKGSVVGTSNRLIRLTLARNPNRKFEGPVPAINHISLTSQQGN
;
A
#
# COMPACT_ATOMS: atom_id res chain seq x y z
N ALA A 1 11.41 14.41 -2.03
CA ALA A 1 10.16 13.66 -2.24
C ALA A 1 10.49 12.18 -2.38
N THR A 2 9.54 11.29 -2.10
CA THR A 2 9.66 9.86 -2.42
C THR A 2 8.97 9.61 -3.75
N ILE A 3 9.61 8.84 -4.62
CA ILE A 3 9.06 8.46 -5.92
C ILE A 3 8.47 7.05 -5.78
N ILE A 4 7.26 6.86 -6.28
CA ILE A 4 6.59 5.56 -6.32
C ILE A 4 6.27 5.25 -7.77
N GLU A 5 6.82 4.16 -8.31
CA GLU A 5 6.42 3.64 -9.62
C GLU A 5 5.05 2.98 -9.50
N CYS A 6 4.16 3.31 -10.43
CA CYS A 6 2.79 2.86 -10.49
C CYS A 6 2.55 2.18 -11.85
N PRO A 7 2.96 0.91 -12.02
CA PRO A 7 2.56 0.14 -13.19
C PRO A 7 1.02 -0.01 -13.21
N PRO A 8 0.40 -0.07 -14.40
CA PRO A 8 -1.04 -0.21 -14.52
C PRO A 8 -1.54 -1.46 -13.80
N LEU A 9 -2.68 -1.32 -13.10
CA LEU A 9 -3.37 -2.43 -12.47
C LEU A 9 -4.34 -3.05 -13.47
N LYS A 10 -4.53 -4.37 -13.45
CA LYS A 10 -5.50 -5.03 -14.33
C LYS A 10 -6.66 -5.58 -13.51
N VAL A 11 -7.89 -5.40 -14.00
CA VAL A 11 -9.10 -5.86 -13.31
C VAL A 11 -9.31 -7.34 -13.60
N ALA A 12 -9.14 -8.19 -12.59
CA ALA A 12 -9.39 -9.64 -12.67
C ALA A 12 -10.88 -9.98 -12.57
N GLY A 13 -11.64 -9.22 -11.79
CA GLY A 13 -13.01 -9.57 -11.50
C GLY A 13 -13.76 -8.53 -10.68
N ILE A 14 -15.00 -8.87 -10.35
CA ILE A 14 -15.90 -8.06 -9.53
C ILE A 14 -16.37 -8.91 -8.36
N ARG A 15 -16.34 -8.33 -7.16
CA ARG A 15 -16.78 -8.96 -5.92
C ARG A 15 -17.99 -8.22 -5.36
N PHE A 16 -19.05 -8.97 -5.11
CA PHE A 16 -20.32 -8.46 -4.62
C PHE A 16 -20.49 -8.81 -3.15
N TYR A 17 -20.97 -7.85 -2.37
CA TYR A 17 -21.22 -8.01 -0.95
C TYR A 17 -22.70 -7.86 -0.62
N LYS A 18 -23.18 -8.68 0.30
CA LYS A 18 -24.48 -8.53 0.96
C LYS A 18 -24.29 -8.28 2.45
N LYS A 19 -25.24 -7.58 3.07
CA LYS A 19 -25.27 -7.39 4.52
C LYS A 19 -25.85 -8.64 5.17
N GLY A 20 -25.01 -9.41 5.83
CA GLY A 20 -25.42 -10.48 6.74
C GLY A 20 -25.51 -10.00 8.19
N TYR A 21 -25.78 -10.93 9.11
CA TYR A 21 -25.90 -10.64 10.54
C TYR A 21 -24.62 -10.03 11.15
N TYR A 22 -23.45 -10.59 10.82
CA TYR A 22 -22.15 -10.14 11.34
C TYR A 22 -21.50 -8.99 10.54
N GLY A 23 -22.19 -8.47 9.51
CA GLY A 23 -21.68 -7.41 8.63
C GLY A 23 -21.68 -7.80 7.15
N LYS A 24 -20.80 -7.17 6.36
CA LYS A 24 -20.71 -7.41 4.92
C LYS A 24 -20.06 -8.77 4.63
N GLN A 25 -20.77 -9.65 3.93
CA GLN A 25 -20.30 -10.96 3.49
C GLN A 25 -20.20 -10.99 1.97
N VAL A 26 -19.22 -11.73 1.46
CA VAL A 26 -19.07 -11.95 0.01
C VAL A 26 -20.22 -12.84 -0.45
N ALA A 27 -21.04 -12.33 -1.37
CA ALA A 27 -22.16 -13.08 -1.92
C ALA A 27 -21.74 -13.82 -3.19
N THR A 28 -21.15 -13.10 -4.14
CA THR A 28 -20.72 -13.65 -5.43
C THR A 28 -19.44 -12.99 -5.90
N GLU A 29 -18.67 -13.73 -6.68
CA GLU A 29 -17.46 -13.26 -7.34
C GLU A 29 -17.50 -13.66 -8.81
N ILE A 30 -17.20 -12.69 -9.68
CA ILE A 30 -17.17 -12.91 -11.12
C ILE A 30 -15.80 -12.56 -11.60
N LEU A 31 -15.15 -13.56 -12.18
CA LEU A 31 -13.83 -13.41 -12.79
C LEU A 31 -14.01 -13.27 -14.30
N GLY A 32 -13.35 -12.26 -14.87
CA GLY A 32 -13.26 -12.09 -16.31
C GLY A 32 -12.19 -13.01 -16.91
N LYS A 33 -11.81 -12.73 -18.16
CA LYS A 33 -10.65 -13.35 -18.80
C LYS A 33 -9.35 -12.97 -18.08
N LEU A 34 -8.71 -13.96 -17.46
CA LEU A 34 -7.50 -13.77 -16.66
C LEU A 34 -6.22 -14.08 -17.45
N ASP A 35 -5.16 -13.31 -17.19
CA ASP A 35 -3.85 -13.56 -17.76
C ASP A 35 -3.19 -14.80 -17.14
N LYS A 36 -2.40 -15.52 -17.95
CA LYS A 36 -1.66 -16.72 -17.51
C LYS A 36 -0.76 -16.46 -16.31
N GLU A 37 -0.30 -15.24 -16.11
CA GLU A 37 0.58 -14.86 -14.99
C GLU A 37 -0.09 -15.00 -13.62
N LEU A 38 -1.42 -14.81 -13.59
CA LEU A 38 -2.20 -14.86 -12.37
C LEU A 38 -2.30 -16.29 -11.80
N SER A 39 -1.98 -17.31 -12.62
CA SER A 39 -1.80 -18.71 -12.18
C SER A 39 -0.78 -18.88 -11.05
N ARG A 40 0.18 -17.95 -10.91
CA ARG A 40 1.17 -17.97 -9.82
C ARG A 40 0.58 -17.62 -8.45
N LYS A 41 -0.64 -17.06 -8.43
CA LYS A 41 -1.31 -16.56 -7.22
C LYS A 41 -2.60 -17.31 -6.93
N ILE A 42 -3.40 -17.62 -7.94
CA ILE A 42 -4.68 -18.34 -7.82
C ILE A 42 -4.75 -19.45 -8.86
N ILE A 43 -5.64 -20.42 -8.62
CA ILE A 43 -6.00 -21.42 -9.61
C ILE A 43 -6.91 -20.74 -10.65
N LEU A 44 -6.53 -20.82 -11.92
CA LEU A 44 -7.31 -20.18 -12.99
C LEU A 44 -8.58 -21.01 -13.28
N PRO A 45 -9.75 -20.36 -13.38
CA PRO A 45 -10.96 -21.04 -13.82
C PRO A 45 -10.82 -21.45 -15.29
N LYS A 46 -11.34 -22.63 -15.65
CA LYS A 46 -11.29 -23.17 -17.02
C LYS A 46 -12.09 -22.33 -18.02
N LYS A 47 -13.18 -21.69 -17.57
CA LYS A 47 -14.03 -20.79 -18.36
C LYS A 47 -14.31 -19.51 -17.55
N PRO A 48 -14.27 -18.31 -18.17
CA PRO A 48 -14.66 -17.07 -17.51
C PRO A 48 -16.17 -17.07 -17.24
N ASN A 49 -16.61 -16.49 -16.12
CA ASN A 49 -18.01 -16.50 -15.68
C ASN A 49 -18.78 -15.24 -16.15
N GLU A 50 -18.36 -14.64 -17.27
CA GLU A 50 -18.83 -13.35 -17.77
C GLU A 50 -20.32 -13.35 -18.15
N GLU A 51 -20.88 -14.51 -18.53
CA GLU A 51 -22.31 -14.63 -18.85
C GLU A 51 -23.23 -14.25 -17.68
N LYS A 52 -22.76 -14.44 -16.44
CA LYS A 52 -23.51 -14.09 -15.22
C LYS A 52 -23.56 -12.58 -14.95
N LEU A 53 -22.80 -11.77 -15.68
CA LEU A 53 -22.74 -10.31 -15.46
C LEU A 53 -24.05 -9.62 -15.86
N GLN A 54 -24.76 -10.17 -16.85
CA GLN A 54 -25.98 -9.58 -17.41
C GLN A 54 -27.21 -9.80 -16.51
N SER A 55 -27.26 -10.91 -15.78
CA SER A 55 -28.39 -11.27 -14.92
C SER A 55 -28.38 -10.57 -13.56
N LEU A 56 -27.30 -9.89 -13.20
CA LEU A 56 -27.13 -9.30 -11.88
C LEU A 56 -27.73 -7.89 -11.79
N LYS A 57 -28.66 -7.73 -10.84
CA LYS A 57 -29.25 -6.45 -10.48
C LYS A 57 -28.50 -5.81 -9.31
N ALA A 58 -28.41 -4.49 -9.33
CA ALA A 58 -27.71 -3.73 -8.29
C ALA A 58 -28.43 -3.80 -6.92
N GLU A 59 -29.75 -3.94 -6.92
CA GLU A 59 -30.60 -3.97 -5.72
C GLU A 59 -30.31 -5.16 -4.80
N ASP A 60 -29.81 -6.26 -5.35
CA ASP A 60 -29.53 -7.47 -4.58
C ASP A 60 -28.29 -7.34 -3.67
N TYR A 61 -27.50 -6.28 -3.85
CA TYR A 61 -26.18 -6.13 -3.26
C TYR A 61 -26.02 -4.84 -2.47
N THR A 62 -25.26 -4.92 -1.38
CA THR A 62 -24.95 -3.79 -0.51
C THR A 62 -23.70 -3.05 -0.96
N ASP A 63 -22.73 -3.75 -1.56
CA ASP A 63 -21.48 -3.14 -2.03
C ASP A 63 -20.89 -3.92 -3.19
N VAL A 64 -20.19 -3.22 -4.06
CA VAL A 64 -19.51 -3.78 -5.24
C VAL A 64 -18.07 -3.30 -5.22
N ARG A 65 -17.13 -4.23 -5.38
CA ARG A 65 -15.70 -3.96 -5.37
C ARG A 65 -15.03 -4.59 -6.59
N LEU A 66 -13.96 -3.96 -7.06
CA LEU A 66 -13.11 -4.53 -8.09
C LEU A 66 -12.08 -5.45 -7.46
N LEU A 67 -11.88 -6.60 -8.07
CA LEU A 67 -10.74 -7.47 -7.80
C LEU A 67 -9.66 -7.13 -8.82
N VAL A 68 -8.55 -6.56 -8.36
CA VAL A 68 -7.44 -6.11 -9.22
C VAL A 68 -6.16 -6.83 -8.88
N TYR A 69 -5.28 -6.92 -9.86
CA TYR A 69 -3.93 -7.44 -9.65
C TYR A 69 -2.86 -6.56 -10.26
N THR A 70 -1.66 -6.66 -9.67
CA THR A 70 -0.48 -5.94 -10.12
C THR A 70 0.21 -6.65 -11.29
N GLN A 71 0.89 -5.88 -12.14
CA GLN A 71 1.71 -6.37 -13.25
C GLN A 71 3.21 -6.17 -12.96
N PRO A 72 3.84 -6.97 -12.09
CA PRO A 72 5.21 -6.70 -11.65
C PRO A 72 6.25 -6.92 -12.75
N LYS A 73 5.92 -7.63 -13.85
CA LYS A 73 6.80 -7.79 -15.02
C LYS A 73 7.14 -6.48 -15.71
N LEU A 74 6.24 -5.49 -15.65
CA LEU A 74 6.47 -4.17 -16.23
C LEU A 74 7.54 -3.38 -15.44
N THR A 75 7.81 -3.79 -14.20
CA THR A 75 8.77 -3.12 -13.31
C THR A 75 10.18 -3.73 -13.42
N GLY A 76 11.19 -2.96 -13.02
CA GLY A 76 12.59 -3.41 -12.96
C GLY A 76 12.95 -4.32 -11.78
N ILE A 77 12.00 -4.63 -10.89
CA ILE A 77 12.25 -5.26 -9.58
C ILE A 77 12.56 -6.77 -9.70
N GLY A 78 12.24 -7.39 -10.84
CA GLY A 78 12.46 -8.83 -11.10
C GLY A 78 11.38 -9.74 -10.49
N LYS A 79 10.38 -9.19 -9.81
CA LYS A 79 9.25 -9.94 -9.27
C LYS A 79 8.32 -10.39 -10.41
N LYS A 80 8.02 -11.69 -10.45
CA LYS A 80 7.13 -12.29 -11.47
C LYS A 80 5.74 -12.65 -10.96
N LYS A 81 5.54 -12.73 -9.64
CA LYS A 81 4.28 -13.13 -9.03
C LYS A 81 3.40 -11.89 -8.77
N PRO A 82 2.20 -11.81 -9.36
CA PRO A 82 1.29 -10.70 -9.14
C PRO A 82 0.70 -10.73 -7.72
N GLU A 83 0.27 -9.57 -7.24
CA GLU A 83 -0.48 -9.41 -6.00
C GLU A 83 -1.92 -9.07 -6.34
N LEU A 84 -2.87 -9.81 -5.74
CA LEU A 84 -4.31 -9.67 -5.96
C LEU A 84 -4.93 -9.02 -4.72
N PHE A 85 -5.74 -7.99 -4.90
CA PHE A 85 -6.46 -7.31 -3.82
C PHE A 85 -7.73 -6.63 -4.33
N GLU A 86 -8.56 -6.17 -3.41
CA GLU A 86 -9.80 -5.45 -3.74
C GLU A 86 -9.58 -3.94 -3.78
N LEU A 87 -10.27 -3.28 -4.70
CA LEU A 87 -10.49 -1.83 -4.69
C LEU A 87 -11.96 -1.54 -4.43
N GLY A 88 -12.22 -0.72 -3.42
CA GLY A 88 -13.55 -0.18 -3.16
C GLY A 88 -13.89 0.91 -4.16
N LEU A 89 -15.09 0.87 -4.72
CA LEU A 89 -15.61 1.92 -5.60
C LEU A 89 -16.45 2.92 -4.79
N GLY A 90 -16.37 4.19 -5.16
CA GLY A 90 -17.26 5.26 -4.67
C GLY A 90 -18.60 5.29 -5.43
N GLY A 91 -19.53 6.13 -5.00
CA GLY A 91 -20.84 6.32 -5.67
C GLY A 91 -21.94 5.35 -5.24
N SER A 92 -23.08 5.41 -5.94
CA SER A 92 -24.23 4.53 -5.70
C SER A 92 -23.94 3.10 -6.16
N VAL A 93 -24.67 2.09 -5.65
CA VAL A 93 -24.43 0.69 -6.03
C VAL A 93 -24.64 0.46 -7.53
N SER A 94 -25.57 1.20 -8.15
CA SER A 94 -25.81 1.15 -9.60
C SER A 94 -24.60 1.65 -10.38
N ASP A 95 -24.06 2.81 -10.00
CA ASP A 95 -22.90 3.41 -10.67
C ASP A 95 -21.66 2.53 -10.53
N LYS A 96 -21.46 1.95 -9.34
CA LYS A 96 -20.37 0.99 -9.10
C LYS A 96 -20.46 -0.21 -10.02
N LEU A 97 -21.66 -0.75 -10.21
CA LEU A 97 -21.89 -1.91 -11.05
C LEU A 97 -21.67 -1.56 -12.53
N ALA A 98 -22.14 -0.41 -13.00
CA ALA A 98 -21.91 0.07 -14.36
C ALA A 98 -20.41 0.25 -14.65
N TYR A 99 -19.69 0.96 -13.77
CA TYR A 99 -18.25 1.15 -13.89
C TYR A 99 -17.49 -0.18 -13.83
N ALA A 100 -17.86 -1.08 -12.93
CA ALA A 100 -17.19 -2.37 -12.79
C ALA A 100 -17.37 -3.27 -14.02
N LYS A 101 -18.54 -3.22 -14.68
CA LYS A 101 -18.77 -3.90 -15.96
C LYS A 101 -17.88 -3.34 -17.05
N GLU A 102 -17.74 -2.02 -17.12
CA GLU A 102 -16.95 -1.35 -18.15
C GLU A 102 -15.44 -1.62 -18.03
N GLN A 103 -14.95 -1.69 -16.79
CA GLN A 103 -13.52 -1.85 -16.48
C GLN A 103 -13.06 -3.31 -16.37
N LEU A 104 -13.96 -4.28 -16.48
CA LEU A 104 -13.62 -5.69 -16.38
C LEU A 104 -12.62 -6.09 -17.48
N GLY A 105 -11.47 -6.65 -17.08
CA GLY A 105 -10.40 -7.05 -18.01
C GLY A 105 -9.54 -5.90 -18.55
N LYS A 106 -9.91 -4.64 -18.31
CA LYS A 106 -9.13 -3.45 -18.69
C LYS A 106 -8.03 -3.13 -17.68
N GLU A 107 -7.13 -2.27 -18.11
CA GLU A 107 -6.07 -1.71 -17.27
C GLU A 107 -6.51 -0.38 -16.67
N LEU A 108 -6.16 -0.15 -15.41
CA LEU A 108 -6.40 1.07 -14.65
C LEU A 108 -5.09 1.80 -14.48
N SER A 109 -5.05 3.06 -14.92
CA SER A 109 -3.91 3.95 -14.74
C SER A 109 -3.99 4.67 -13.39
N ILE A 110 -2.85 5.16 -12.90
CA ILE A 110 -2.79 5.93 -11.66
C ILE A 110 -3.49 7.29 -11.79
N LYS A 111 -3.51 7.86 -13.00
CA LYS A 111 -4.11 9.16 -13.31
C LYS A 111 -5.62 9.17 -13.15
N ASP A 112 -6.25 8.04 -13.43
CA ASP A 112 -7.70 7.88 -13.31
C ASP A 112 -8.13 7.89 -11.83
N ALA A 113 -7.20 7.55 -10.92
CA ALA A 113 -7.47 7.43 -9.49
C ALA A 113 -7.04 8.67 -8.68
N PHE A 114 -5.96 9.35 -9.04
CA PHE A 114 -5.40 10.44 -8.27
C PHE A 114 -4.97 11.62 -9.13
N ALA A 115 -5.27 12.83 -8.64
CA ALA A 115 -4.81 14.08 -9.22
C ALA A 115 -3.66 14.70 -8.40
N GLU A 116 -2.93 15.62 -9.02
CA GLU A 116 -1.91 16.41 -8.34
C GLU A 116 -2.53 17.26 -7.23
N GLY A 117 -1.82 17.43 -6.11
CA GLY A 117 -2.33 18.11 -4.92
C GLY A 117 -3.30 17.29 -4.07
N THR A 118 -3.69 16.09 -4.50
CA THR A 118 -4.57 15.23 -3.69
C THR A 118 -3.80 14.66 -2.49
N GLN A 119 -4.47 14.60 -1.33
CA GLN A 119 -3.94 13.93 -0.14
C GLN A 119 -4.32 12.45 -0.16
N VAL A 120 -3.33 11.61 0.10
CA VAL A 120 -3.46 10.15 0.12
C VAL A 120 -2.92 9.56 1.41
N ASP A 121 -3.54 8.46 1.83
CA ASP A 121 -3.05 7.63 2.92
C ASP A 121 -2.25 6.47 2.35
N VAL A 122 -1.07 6.25 2.92
CA VAL A 122 -0.11 5.28 2.41
C VAL A 122 -0.05 4.07 3.34
N GLN A 123 -0.52 2.93 2.86
CA GLN A 123 -0.52 1.67 3.60
C GLN A 123 0.65 0.80 3.13
N ALA A 124 1.55 0.47 4.04
CA ALA A 124 2.73 -0.32 3.72
C ALA A 124 3.26 -1.09 4.93
N VAL A 125 4.17 -2.03 4.64
CA VAL A 125 4.93 -2.74 5.68
C VAL A 125 6.26 -2.04 5.92
N SER A 126 6.53 -1.68 7.17
CA SER A 126 7.78 -1.02 7.57
C SER A 126 9.02 -1.88 7.30
N LYS A 127 10.19 -1.25 7.16
CA LYS A 127 11.46 -1.96 7.03
C LYS A 127 11.67 -2.88 8.24
N GLY A 128 11.90 -4.17 7.98
CA GLY A 128 12.23 -5.14 9.02
C GLY A 128 13.58 -4.81 9.66
N LYS A 129 13.64 -4.81 10.99
CA LYS A 129 14.88 -4.64 11.76
C LYS A 129 15.21 -5.88 12.60
N GLY A 130 14.44 -6.96 12.49
CA GLY A 130 14.66 -8.23 13.22
C GLY A 130 14.37 -8.11 14.72
N PHE A 131 14.98 -9.00 15.50
CA PHE A 131 14.93 -8.95 16.96
C PHE A 131 15.78 -7.79 17.48
N GLN A 132 15.20 -6.93 18.31
CA GLN A 132 15.85 -5.76 18.86
C GLN A 132 15.67 -5.70 20.38
N GLY A 133 16.71 -5.25 21.08
CA GLY A 133 16.64 -5.01 22.52
C GLY A 133 15.72 -3.84 22.89
N PRO A 134 15.31 -3.73 24.17
CA PRO A 134 14.34 -2.73 24.63
C PRO A 134 14.72 -1.29 24.27
N VAL A 135 16.02 -0.95 24.38
CA VAL A 135 16.54 0.39 24.08
C VAL A 135 16.23 0.81 22.64
N LYS A 136 16.48 -0.06 21.66
CA LYS A 136 16.28 0.28 20.25
C LYS A 136 14.82 0.10 19.81
N ARG A 137 14.12 -0.88 20.39
CA ARG A 137 12.72 -1.20 20.06
C ARG A 137 11.74 -0.16 20.59
N LEU A 138 11.90 0.25 21.85
CA LEU A 138 10.95 1.07 22.59
C LEU A 138 11.55 2.39 23.11
N GLY A 139 12.83 2.66 22.83
CA GLY A 139 13.46 3.94 23.16
C GLY A 139 13.78 4.12 24.64
N VAL A 140 13.87 3.04 25.44
CA VAL A 140 14.22 3.17 26.86
C VAL A 140 15.66 3.68 27.02
N LYS A 141 15.87 4.56 28.01
CA LYS A 141 17.18 5.12 28.32
C LYS A 141 18.15 4.00 28.71
N ILE A 142 19.38 4.09 28.21
CA ILE A 142 20.47 3.18 28.58
C ILE A 142 20.83 3.42 30.05
N ARG A 143 21.07 2.34 30.81
CA ARG A 143 21.50 2.44 32.21
C ARG A 143 22.94 2.97 32.33
N GLN A 144 23.36 3.30 33.54
CA GLN A 144 24.72 3.77 33.81
C GLN A 144 25.77 2.80 33.27
N HIS A 145 26.93 3.32 32.84
CA HIS A 145 27.99 2.49 32.27
C HIS A 145 28.52 1.40 33.20
N LYS A 146 28.43 1.59 34.53
CA LYS A 146 28.83 0.60 35.56
C LYS A 146 27.68 -0.30 36.04
N SER A 147 26.53 -0.32 35.36
CA SER A 147 25.44 -1.22 35.75
C SER A 147 25.84 -2.67 35.54
N GLU A 148 25.67 -3.47 36.59
CA GLU A 148 25.97 -4.90 36.57
C GLU A 148 25.00 -5.66 35.65
N LYS A 149 25.51 -6.70 34.95
CA LYS A 149 24.83 -7.61 34.02
C LYS A 149 24.26 -6.96 32.76
N THR A 150 23.34 -6.01 32.90
CA THR A 150 22.58 -5.46 31.77
C THR A 150 22.56 -3.94 31.77
N LYS A 151 23.25 -3.35 30.78
CA LYS A 151 23.24 -1.90 30.50
C LYS A 151 22.10 -1.49 29.56
N ARG A 152 21.73 -2.34 28.61
CA ARG A 152 20.76 -2.05 27.53
C ARG A 152 19.40 -2.73 27.75
N GLY A 153 18.90 -2.67 28.98
CA GLY A 153 17.61 -3.23 29.39
C GLY A 153 16.86 -2.29 30.33
N PRO A 154 15.56 -2.56 30.59
CA PRO A 154 14.79 -1.82 31.58
C PRO A 154 15.42 -1.96 32.98
N GLY A 155 15.27 -0.93 33.81
CA GLY A 155 15.79 -0.94 35.19
C GLY A 155 14.93 -1.75 36.16
N SER A 156 13.60 -1.63 36.05
CA SER A 156 12.63 -2.39 36.83
C SER A 156 11.62 -3.06 35.89
N LEU A 157 11.17 -4.26 36.26
CA LEU A 157 10.16 -5.03 35.53
C LEU A 157 8.74 -4.85 36.11
N GLY A 158 8.57 -4.04 37.16
CA GLY A 158 7.29 -3.80 37.81
C GLY A 158 7.40 -3.75 39.34
N GLY A 159 6.30 -3.35 39.99
CA GLY A 159 6.18 -3.42 41.44
C GLY A 159 5.87 -4.83 41.93
N TRP A 160 6.15 -5.09 43.21
CA TRP A 160 5.91 -6.40 43.85
C TRP A 160 4.42 -6.67 44.08
N SER A 161 3.70 -5.73 44.70
CA SER A 161 2.35 -5.97 45.24
C SER A 161 1.28 -6.05 44.16
N LYS A 162 0.31 -6.97 44.30
CA LYS A 162 -0.93 -7.11 43.49
C LYS A 162 -0.77 -7.55 42.04
N GLN A 163 0.41 -7.47 41.44
CA GLN A 163 0.60 -7.83 40.04
C GLN A 163 1.00 -9.29 39.80
N GLY A 164 1.87 -9.94 40.59
CA GLY A 164 2.19 -11.38 40.47
C GLY A 164 2.77 -11.88 39.13
N HIS A 165 2.80 -11.04 38.10
CA HIS A 165 3.32 -11.30 36.75
C HIS A 165 3.83 -9.99 36.13
N VAL A 166 4.62 -10.11 35.06
CA VAL A 166 5.12 -8.93 34.35
C VAL A 166 4.06 -8.38 33.39
N MET A 167 3.76 -7.08 33.49
CA MET A 167 2.77 -6.45 32.61
C MET A 167 3.25 -6.40 31.15
N TYR A 168 2.32 -6.55 30.20
CA TYR A 168 2.57 -6.36 28.77
C TYR A 168 3.10 -4.97 28.38
N ARG A 169 2.94 -3.99 29.27
CA ARG A 169 3.42 -2.60 29.10
C ARG A 169 4.93 -2.46 29.30
N VAL A 170 5.56 -3.42 29.98
CA VAL A 170 6.99 -3.37 30.30
C VAL A 170 7.81 -3.53 29.02
N ALA A 171 8.86 -2.72 28.92
CA ALA A 171 9.67 -2.66 27.72
C ALA A 171 10.59 -3.88 27.59
N PHE A 172 10.21 -4.83 26.73
CA PHE A 172 11.00 -6.02 26.45
C PHE A 172 11.63 -6.03 25.06
N ALA A 173 12.66 -6.87 24.91
CA ALA A 173 13.24 -7.20 23.62
C ALA A 173 12.18 -7.91 22.75
N GLY A 174 12.33 -7.81 21.43
CA GLY A 174 11.41 -8.47 20.51
C GLY A 174 11.55 -7.96 19.10
N GLN A 175 10.63 -8.41 18.23
CA GLN A 175 10.61 -7.97 16.84
C GLN A 175 10.40 -6.45 16.75
N MET A 176 11.21 -5.82 15.90
CA MET A 176 11.07 -4.42 15.52
C MET A 176 10.99 -4.30 14.00
N GLY A 177 9.98 -3.57 13.52
CA GLY A 177 9.75 -3.37 12.09
C GLY A 177 9.07 -4.59 11.46
N TYR A 178 8.83 -4.50 10.15
CA TYR A 178 7.97 -5.43 9.42
C TYR A 178 6.50 -5.43 9.91
N HIS A 179 6.09 -4.33 10.51
CA HIS A 179 4.70 -4.08 10.91
C HIS A 179 3.96 -3.32 9.81
N GLN A 180 2.68 -3.62 9.63
CA GLN A 180 1.78 -2.83 8.81
C GLN A 180 1.53 -1.47 9.46
N ARG A 181 1.68 -0.41 8.68
CA ARG A 181 1.44 0.98 9.08
C ARG A 181 0.69 1.71 7.98
N ILE A 182 -0.07 2.70 8.42
CA ILE A 182 -0.75 3.67 7.56
C ILE A 182 -0.11 5.01 7.89
N ASP A 183 0.43 5.66 6.87
CA ASP A 183 1.01 7.00 6.96
C ASP A 183 0.01 7.96 6.30
N TYR A 184 -0.61 8.80 7.12
CA TYR A 184 -1.78 9.58 6.74
C TYR A 184 -1.39 10.88 6.03
N ASN A 185 -2.30 11.40 5.20
CA ASN A 185 -2.29 12.77 4.68
C ASN A 185 -1.00 13.14 3.91
N LYS A 186 -0.52 12.22 3.07
CA LYS A 186 0.60 12.49 2.18
C LYS A 186 0.12 13.23 0.94
N LEU A 187 0.82 14.30 0.59
CA LEU A 187 0.49 15.09 -0.58
C LEU A 187 1.16 14.51 -1.84
N ILE A 188 0.37 14.29 -2.89
CA ILE A 188 0.89 14.02 -4.23
C ILE A 188 1.33 15.34 -4.84
N LEU A 189 2.63 15.46 -5.13
CA LEU A 189 3.24 16.66 -5.68
C LEU A 189 3.11 16.72 -7.19
N LYS A 190 3.30 15.58 -7.87
CA LYS A 190 3.25 15.47 -9.33
C LYS A 190 2.94 14.03 -9.74
N VAL A 191 2.14 13.87 -10.79
CA VAL A 191 1.87 12.59 -11.45
C VAL A 191 2.61 12.59 -12.79
N CYS A 192 3.61 11.74 -12.92
CA CYS A 192 4.48 11.69 -14.08
C CYS A 192 4.12 10.51 -14.99
N ASP A 193 3.84 10.82 -16.26
CA ASP A 193 3.69 9.81 -17.31
C ASP A 193 5.01 9.35 -17.86
N LYS A 194 5.91 10.32 -18.09
CA LYS A 194 7.21 10.11 -18.72
C LYS A 194 8.23 9.82 -17.62
N PRO A 195 8.77 8.60 -17.53
CA PRO A 195 9.73 8.23 -16.48
C PRO A 195 11.06 8.99 -16.58
N GLU A 196 11.40 9.47 -17.78
CA GLU A 196 12.63 10.22 -18.08
C GLU A 196 12.75 11.51 -17.28
N GLU A 197 11.62 12.16 -16.95
CA GLU A 197 11.60 13.40 -16.16
C GLU A 197 12.05 13.22 -14.71
N ILE A 198 12.06 11.97 -14.22
CA ILE A 198 12.37 11.64 -12.82
C ILE A 198 13.65 10.82 -12.72
N ASN A 199 13.97 10.04 -13.74
CA ASN A 199 15.07 9.10 -13.70
C ASN A 199 16.41 9.83 -13.44
N LYS A 200 17.08 9.38 -12.38
CA LYS A 200 18.38 9.91 -11.99
C LYS A 200 19.49 9.34 -12.87
N LYS A 201 20.58 10.10 -13.02
CA LYS A 201 21.82 9.60 -13.62
C LYS A 201 22.29 8.37 -12.84
N GLY A 202 22.44 7.22 -13.51
CA GLY A 202 22.82 5.95 -12.89
C GLY A 202 21.68 5.18 -12.20
N GLY A 203 20.44 5.67 -12.27
CA GLY A 203 19.25 5.02 -11.70
C GLY A 203 19.11 5.17 -10.19
N PHE A 204 17.99 4.68 -9.65
CA PHE A 204 17.71 4.69 -8.22
C PHE A 204 18.46 3.55 -7.49
N VAL A 205 19.10 3.88 -6.37
CA VAL A 205 19.86 2.91 -5.57
C VAL A 205 18.94 1.78 -5.07
N HIS A 206 19.36 0.54 -5.29
CA HIS A 206 18.61 -0.69 -4.97
C HIS A 206 17.23 -0.81 -5.64
N TYR A 207 16.98 -0.07 -6.72
CA TYR A 207 15.72 -0.13 -7.48
C TYR A 207 15.96 -0.21 -8.99
N GLY A 208 16.83 0.65 -9.54
CA GLY A 208 17.08 0.78 -10.97
C GLY A 208 16.35 1.96 -11.59
N PHE A 209 16.03 1.88 -12.88
CA PHE A 209 15.28 2.93 -13.58
C PHE A 209 13.79 2.70 -13.45
N VAL A 210 13.03 3.79 -13.30
CA VAL A 210 11.58 3.79 -13.39
C VAL A 210 11.21 3.70 -14.88
N LYS A 211 10.26 2.83 -15.22
CA LYS A 211 9.82 2.59 -16.61
C LYS A 211 8.34 2.89 -16.82
N ASN A 212 7.56 2.86 -15.76
CA ASN A 212 6.11 3.05 -15.78
C ASN A 212 5.74 4.45 -15.26
N PRO A 213 4.47 4.88 -15.39
CA PRO A 213 3.98 6.07 -14.72
C PRO A 213 4.30 6.03 -13.24
N CYS A 214 4.51 7.20 -12.64
CA CYS A 214 4.97 7.30 -11.27
C CYS A 214 4.44 8.56 -10.60
N ILE A 215 4.45 8.55 -9.28
CA ILE A 215 3.99 9.67 -8.48
C ILE A 215 5.09 10.16 -7.55
N LEU A 216 5.15 11.48 -7.36
CA LEU A 216 6.01 12.10 -6.36
C LEU A 216 5.19 12.38 -5.11
N VAL A 217 5.56 11.75 -4.01
CA VAL A 217 4.91 11.95 -2.72
C VAL A 217 5.78 12.83 -1.82
N LYS A 218 5.16 13.80 -1.15
CA LYS A 218 5.84 14.67 -0.18
C LYS A 218 6.41 13.85 0.98
N GLY A 219 7.69 14.08 1.28
CA GLY A 219 8.39 13.45 2.40
C GLY A 219 8.82 12.00 2.14
N SER A 220 8.95 11.22 3.21
CA SER A 220 9.27 9.80 3.20
C SER A 220 8.00 8.93 3.21
N VAL A 221 8.12 7.73 2.66
CA VAL A 221 7.09 6.69 2.70
C VAL A 221 7.60 5.48 3.49
N VAL A 222 6.68 4.79 4.17
CA VAL A 222 6.97 3.60 4.94
C VAL A 222 7.42 2.45 4.04
N GLY A 223 8.60 1.88 4.30
CA GLY A 223 9.05 0.66 3.63
C GLY A 223 10.51 0.71 3.17
N THR A 224 10.84 -0.15 2.20
CA THR A 224 12.12 -0.17 1.47
C THR A 224 11.82 0.03 -0.02
N SER A 225 12.83 0.37 -0.82
CA SER A 225 12.71 0.75 -2.24
C SER A 225 11.88 -0.19 -3.14
N ASN A 226 11.87 -1.50 -2.88
CA ASN A 226 11.16 -2.48 -3.73
C ASN A 226 9.82 -2.97 -3.15
N ARG A 227 9.29 -2.29 -2.13
CA ARG A 227 8.11 -2.77 -1.41
C ARG A 227 6.83 -2.31 -2.08
N LEU A 228 5.87 -3.22 -2.23
CA LEU A 228 4.52 -2.84 -2.60
C LEU A 228 3.89 -1.97 -1.51
N ILE A 229 3.32 -0.86 -1.97
CA ILE A 229 2.62 0.13 -1.18
C ILE A 229 1.21 0.23 -1.74
N ARG A 230 0.20 0.36 -0.87
CA ARG A 230 -1.18 0.64 -1.28
C ARG A 230 -1.51 2.08 -0.94
N LEU A 231 -2.11 2.78 -1.89
CA LEU A 231 -2.57 4.15 -1.72
C LEU A 231 -4.09 4.14 -1.64
N THR A 232 -4.63 4.90 -0.70
CA THR A 232 -6.05 5.20 -0.61
C THR A 232 -6.23 6.71 -0.55
N LEU A 233 -7.38 7.20 -0.99
CA LEU A 233 -7.74 8.61 -0.73
C LEU A 233 -7.67 8.87 0.78
N ALA A 234 -7.20 10.05 1.17
CA ALA A 234 -7.06 10.41 2.57
C ALA A 234 -8.43 10.34 3.26
N ARG A 235 -8.52 9.57 4.35
CA ARG A 235 -9.78 9.44 5.10
C ARG A 235 -10.15 10.75 5.79
N ASN A 236 -9.16 11.43 6.36
CA ASN A 236 -9.30 12.68 7.09
C ASN A 236 -8.25 13.69 6.58
N PRO A 237 -8.45 14.28 5.40
CA PRO A 237 -7.49 15.18 4.79
C PRO A 237 -7.23 16.39 5.69
N ASN A 238 -5.98 16.82 5.72
CA ASN A 238 -5.58 17.99 6.48
C ASN A 238 -5.96 19.26 5.72
N ARG A 239 -6.94 20.00 6.24
CA ARG A 239 -7.47 21.23 5.64
C ARG A 239 -6.40 22.31 5.37
N LYS A 240 -5.30 22.31 6.13
CA LYS A 240 -4.18 23.25 5.92
C LYS A 240 -3.48 23.10 4.56
N PHE A 241 -3.66 21.96 3.90
CA PHE A 241 -3.06 21.65 2.60
C PHE A 241 -4.09 21.60 1.47
N GLU A 242 -5.30 22.16 1.65
CA GLU A 242 -6.33 22.32 0.61
C GLU A 242 -6.03 23.48 -0.37
N GLY A 243 -4.78 23.98 -0.39
CA GLY A 243 -4.33 25.05 -1.27
C GLY A 243 -3.97 24.58 -2.68
N PRO A 244 -3.56 25.51 -3.56
CA PRO A 244 -3.10 25.18 -4.91
C PRO A 244 -1.92 24.20 -4.87
N VAL A 245 -1.85 23.34 -5.90
CA VAL A 245 -0.75 22.39 -6.07
C VAL A 245 0.58 23.17 -6.01
N PRO A 246 1.53 22.77 -5.15
CA PRO A 246 2.80 23.49 -5.06
C PRO A 246 3.55 23.37 -6.39
N ALA A 247 3.86 24.52 -6.99
CA ALA A 247 4.65 24.56 -8.23
C ALA A 247 6.05 23.97 -7.99
N ILE A 248 6.44 23.03 -8.84
CA ILE A 248 7.75 22.38 -8.77
C ILE A 248 8.70 23.11 -9.71
N ASN A 249 9.61 23.91 -9.15
CA ASN A 249 10.59 24.66 -9.94
C ASN A 249 11.71 23.77 -10.49
N HIS A 250 12.15 22.77 -9.72
CA HIS A 250 13.29 21.92 -10.09
C HIS A 250 13.21 20.54 -9.44
N ILE A 251 13.51 19.49 -10.23
CA ILE A 251 13.65 18.11 -9.76
C ILE A 251 15.11 17.69 -9.95
N SER A 252 15.77 17.30 -8.86
CA SER A 252 17.17 16.89 -8.92
C SER A 252 17.34 15.48 -9.53
N LEU A 253 17.92 15.45 -10.74
CA LEU A 253 18.29 14.24 -11.49
C LEU A 253 19.73 13.77 -11.23
N THR A 254 20.41 14.37 -10.25
CA THR A 254 21.76 13.95 -9.87
C THR A 254 21.78 12.51 -9.37
N SER A 255 22.93 11.85 -9.59
CA SER A 255 23.16 10.49 -9.10
C SER A 255 23.02 10.43 -7.58
N GLN A 256 22.55 9.29 -7.08
CA GLN A 256 22.45 8.99 -5.65
C GLN A 256 23.51 7.99 -5.18
N GLN A 257 24.42 7.57 -6.06
CA GLN A 257 25.43 6.54 -5.75
C GLN A 257 26.65 7.08 -5.00
N GLY A 258 26.68 8.37 -4.71
CA GLY A 258 27.79 9.09 -4.10
C GLY A 258 27.73 10.55 -4.51
N ASN A 259 28.55 11.39 -3.88
CA ASN A 259 28.85 12.73 -4.35
C ASN A 259 30.20 12.72 -5.05
#